data_AF-A0A942SKI9-F1
#
_entry.id   AF-A0A942SKI9-F1
#
_cell.length_a   1.000
_cell.length_b   1.000
_cell.length_c   1.000
_cell.angle_alpha   90.00
_cell.angle_beta   90.00
_cell.angle_gamma   90.00
#
_symmetry.space_group_name_H-M   'P 1'
#
loop_
_entity.id
_entity.type
_entity.pdbx_description
1 polymer ?
#
loop_
_entity_poly.entity_id
_entity_poly.type
_entity_poly.pdbx_seq_one_letter_code
_entity_poly.pdbx_strand_id
1 'polypeptide(L)'
;MCGVDLTRIDGIDVTTALAVISETGADMSRFPTSGHFASWLGLCPGTKITGGKVMSSKTKRVANRAAQALRLAAAALRSSQSALGAYFRRMCARMDKPKAVTAATHKLARLIYTMLTKGEEYTDQGQDYYEERYRERVLRQLAQRAEKMGMKLVASEEPAC
;
A
#
# COMPACT_ATOMS: atom_id res chain seq x y z
N MET A 1 -4.72 22.23 -14.02
CA MET A 1 -4.56 21.81 -12.61
C MET A 1 -5.24 20.47 -12.43
N CYS A 2 -4.54 19.46 -11.93
CA CYS A 2 -5.20 18.26 -11.39
C CYS A 2 -6.09 18.72 -10.23
N GLY A 3 -7.40 18.47 -10.30
CA GLY A 3 -8.38 18.96 -9.31
C GLY A 3 -8.29 18.31 -7.93
N VAL A 4 -7.13 17.74 -7.56
CA VAL A 4 -6.86 17.05 -6.31
C VAL A 4 -5.49 17.44 -5.77
N ASP A 5 -5.41 17.65 -4.45
CA ASP A 5 -4.16 17.93 -3.74
C ASP A 5 -3.53 16.63 -3.21
N LEU A 6 -2.52 16.11 -3.93
CA LEU A 6 -1.81 14.89 -3.53
C LEU A 6 -1.00 15.05 -2.24
N THR A 7 -0.69 16.28 -1.82
CA THR A 7 0.08 16.55 -0.60
C THR A 7 -0.73 16.28 0.68
N ARG A 8 -2.04 16.08 0.54
CA ARG A 8 -2.91 15.60 1.63
C ARG A 8 -2.55 14.18 2.08
N ILE A 9 -1.94 13.37 1.21
CA ILE A 9 -1.51 12.03 1.57
C ILE A 9 -0.27 12.12 2.46
N ASP A 10 -0.33 11.53 3.64
CA ASP A 10 0.82 11.42 4.54
C ASP A 10 2.05 10.84 3.84
N GLY A 11 3.19 11.51 4.02
CA GLY A 11 4.46 11.12 3.42
C GLY A 11 4.67 11.61 1.99
N ILE A 12 3.66 12.15 1.30
CA ILE A 12 3.83 12.80 0.00
C ILE A 12 4.10 14.29 0.20
N ASP A 13 5.30 14.72 -0.17
CA ASP A 13 5.66 16.13 -0.23
C ASP A 13 5.39 16.71 -1.63
N VAL A 14 5.49 18.04 -1.75
CA VAL A 14 5.29 18.76 -3.01
C VAL A 14 6.24 18.23 -4.10
N THR A 15 7.49 17.88 -3.75
CA THR A 15 8.45 17.40 -4.75
C THR A 15 8.10 16.01 -5.25
N THR A 16 7.64 15.11 -4.38
CA THR A 16 7.15 13.78 -4.78
C THR A 16 5.90 13.90 -5.64
N ALA A 17 4.94 14.74 -5.24
CA ALA A 17 3.73 14.98 -6.03
C ALA A 17 4.07 15.50 -7.43
N LEU A 18 4.97 16.49 -7.51
CA LEU A 18 5.44 17.04 -8.78
C LEU A 18 6.17 16.00 -9.63
N ALA A 19 7.05 15.19 -9.03
CA ALA A 19 7.76 14.13 -9.75
C ALA A 19 6.78 13.11 -10.35
N VAL A 20 5.77 12.69 -9.59
CA VAL A 20 4.74 11.76 -10.09
C VAL A 20 3.94 12.37 -11.22
N ILE A 21 3.44 13.60 -11.05
CA ILE A 21 2.64 14.29 -12.08
C ILE A 21 3.49 14.55 -13.33
N SER A 22 4.76 14.90 -13.19
CA SER A 22 5.65 15.16 -14.33
C SER A 22 5.91 13.93 -15.20
N GLU A 23 5.96 12.74 -14.58
CA GLU A 23 6.21 11.48 -15.29
C GLU A 23 4.93 10.83 -15.83
N THR A 24 3.79 11.04 -15.16
CA THR A 24 2.54 10.32 -15.45
C THR A 24 1.50 11.18 -16.16
N GLY A 25 1.56 12.50 -15.98
CA GLY A 25 0.49 13.44 -16.29
C GLY A 25 -0.62 13.43 -15.24
N ALA A 26 -1.55 14.38 -15.35
CA ALA A 26 -2.76 14.38 -14.52
C ALA A 26 -3.80 13.35 -14.99
N ASP A 27 -3.71 12.90 -16.26
CA ASP A 27 -4.66 11.97 -16.85
C ASP A 27 -4.24 10.51 -16.65
N MET A 28 -5.01 9.81 -15.82
CA MET A 28 -4.83 8.39 -15.51
C MET A 28 -5.59 7.46 -16.48
N SER A 29 -6.31 7.97 -17.49
CA SER A 29 -7.06 7.17 -18.47
C SER A 29 -6.20 6.13 -19.21
N ARG A 30 -4.90 6.44 -19.37
CA ARG A 30 -3.87 5.54 -19.93
C ARG A 30 -3.70 4.24 -19.15
N PHE A 31 -4.13 4.19 -17.89
CA PHE A 31 -4.07 3.02 -17.03
C PHE A 31 -5.50 2.56 -16.71
N PRO A 32 -5.98 1.44 -17.28
CA PRO A 32 -7.34 0.97 -17.06
C PRO A 32 -7.66 0.63 -15.59
N THR A 33 -6.63 0.28 -14.81
CA THR A 33 -6.78 -0.04 -13.39
C THR A 33 -5.57 0.44 -12.59
N SER A 34 -5.77 0.62 -11.28
CA SER A 34 -4.67 0.88 -10.33
C SER A 34 -3.54 -0.16 -10.38
N GLY A 35 -3.85 -1.40 -10.80
CA GLY A 35 -2.87 -2.46 -10.96
C GLY A 35 -1.96 -2.25 -12.18
N HIS A 36 -2.49 -1.70 -13.28
CA HIS A 36 -1.67 -1.31 -14.44
C HIS A 36 -0.73 -0.17 -14.08
N PHE A 37 -1.20 0.82 -13.31
CA PHE A 37 -0.36 1.91 -12.82
C PHE A 37 0.77 1.39 -11.91
N ALA A 38 0.46 0.55 -10.93
CA ALA A 38 1.46 -0.05 -10.05
C ALA A 38 2.47 -0.95 -10.80
N SER A 39 2.02 -1.65 -11.85
CA SER A 39 2.88 -2.47 -12.70
C SER A 39 3.83 -1.62 -13.54
N TRP A 40 3.35 -0.49 -14.09
CA TRP A 40 4.17 0.48 -14.82
C TRP A 40 5.25 1.12 -13.93
N LEU A 41 4.93 1.39 -12.66
CA LEU A 41 5.91 1.83 -11.65
C LEU A 41 6.92 0.74 -11.25
N GLY A 42 6.74 -0.51 -11.70
CA GLY A 42 7.58 -1.64 -11.30
C GLY A 42 7.40 -2.04 -9.83
N LEU A 43 6.22 -1.83 -9.25
CA LEU A 43 5.89 -2.17 -7.86
C LEU A 43 5.22 -3.53 -7.71
N CYS A 44 4.91 -4.19 -8.83
CA CYS A 44 4.30 -5.51 -8.87
C CYS A 44 5.38 -6.61 -9.02
N PRO A 45 5.18 -7.80 -8.43
CA PRO A 45 6.05 -8.95 -8.64
C PRO A 45 6.04 -9.33 -10.13
N GLY A 46 7.21 -9.68 -10.68
CA GLY A 46 7.29 -10.17 -12.04
C GLY A 46 6.72 -11.59 -12.16
N THR A 47 6.22 -11.94 -13.35
CA THR A 47 5.72 -13.28 -13.66
C THR A 47 6.60 -13.90 -14.75
N LYS A 48 7.80 -14.39 -14.38
CA LYS A 48 8.67 -15.11 -15.33
C LYS A 48 8.28 -16.58 -15.33
N ILE A 49 7.43 -16.98 -16.28
CA ILE A 49 6.93 -18.35 -16.43
C ILE A 49 7.37 -18.89 -17.79
N THR A 50 7.98 -20.08 -17.80
CA THR A 50 8.41 -20.77 -19.03
C THR A 50 7.94 -22.22 -18.95
N GLY A 51 7.26 -22.72 -19.99
CA GLY A 51 6.77 -24.10 -20.03
C GLY A 51 5.87 -24.48 -18.84
N GLY A 52 5.05 -23.55 -18.34
CA GLY A 52 4.17 -23.76 -17.18
C GLY A 52 4.86 -23.71 -15.81
N LYS A 53 6.19 -23.55 -15.74
CA LYS A 53 6.94 -23.44 -14.48
C LYS A 53 7.28 -21.99 -14.15
N VAL A 54 7.08 -21.60 -12.89
CA VAL A 54 7.48 -20.28 -12.38
C VAL A 54 9.00 -20.26 -12.20
N MET A 55 9.69 -19.52 -13.07
CA MET A 55 11.15 -19.35 -13.02
C MET A 55 11.55 -18.26 -12.03
N SER A 56 10.76 -17.20 -11.91
CA SER A 56 11.01 -16.12 -10.94
C SER A 56 9.76 -15.28 -10.69
N SER A 57 9.57 -14.89 -9.42
CA SER A 57 8.54 -13.95 -8.96
C SER A 57 9.11 -12.61 -8.48
N LYS A 58 10.41 -12.36 -8.71
CA LYS A 58 11.08 -11.14 -8.25
C LYS A 58 10.51 -9.91 -8.95
N THR A 59 10.39 -8.82 -8.21
CA THR A 59 10.02 -7.51 -8.77
C THR A 59 11.01 -7.10 -9.86
N LYS A 60 10.50 -6.59 -10.98
CA LYS A 60 11.34 -6.14 -12.09
C LYS A 60 12.20 -4.95 -11.65
N ARG A 61 13.45 -4.91 -12.09
CA ARG A 61 14.28 -3.69 -11.95
C ARG A 61 13.79 -2.69 -12.98
N VAL A 62 13.22 -1.58 -12.51
CA VAL A 62 12.73 -0.49 -13.36
C VAL A 62 13.32 0.82 -12.86
N ALA A 63 13.95 1.58 -13.75
CA ALA A 63 14.43 2.93 -13.48
C ALA A 63 13.29 3.94 -13.70
N ASN A 64 12.32 3.95 -12.78
CA ASN A 64 11.19 4.87 -12.82
C ASN A 64 11.34 5.94 -11.72
N ARG A 65 11.43 7.21 -12.12
CA ARG A 65 11.65 8.35 -11.21
C ARG A 65 10.47 8.57 -10.27
N ALA A 66 9.23 8.46 -10.76
CA ALA A 66 8.03 8.51 -9.92
C ALA A 66 8.03 7.39 -8.88
N ALA A 67 8.42 6.17 -9.26
CA ALA A 67 8.52 5.06 -8.32
C ALA A 67 9.61 5.28 -7.26
N GLN A 68 10.72 5.93 -7.60
CA GLN A 68 11.77 6.29 -6.64
C GLN A 68 11.29 7.37 -5.66
N ALA A 69 10.65 8.43 -6.15
CA ALA A 69 10.06 9.47 -5.31
C ALA A 69 9.04 8.88 -4.32
N LEU A 70 8.15 8.00 -4.81
CA LEU A 70 7.17 7.32 -3.95
C LEU A 70 7.82 6.39 -2.90
N ARG A 71 8.97 5.80 -3.19
CA ARG A 71 9.71 4.99 -2.19
C ARG A 71 10.28 5.84 -1.08
N LEU A 72 10.76 7.05 -1.40
CA LEU A 72 11.24 8.01 -0.40
C LEU A 72 10.07 8.50 0.48
N ALA A 73 8.95 8.87 -0.15
CA ALA A 73 7.70 9.22 0.54
C ALA A 73 7.23 8.08 1.47
N ALA A 74 7.24 6.84 0.97
CA ALA A 74 6.88 5.67 1.76
C ALA A 74 7.81 5.42 2.96
N ALA A 75 9.10 5.76 2.84
CA ALA A 75 10.05 5.64 3.95
C ALA A 75 9.81 6.71 5.03
N ALA A 76 9.39 7.91 4.64
CA ALA A 76 9.07 9.00 5.56
C ALA A 76 7.86 8.69 6.46
N LEU A 77 6.95 7.81 6.02
CA LEU A 77 5.80 7.34 6.82
C LEU A 77 6.19 6.64 8.13
N ARG A 78 7.46 6.26 8.33
CA ARG A 78 7.91 5.56 9.53
C ARG A 78 7.59 6.29 10.83
N SER A 79 7.76 7.61 10.84
CA SER A 79 7.53 8.47 12.01
C SER A 79 6.13 9.09 12.06
N SER A 80 5.33 8.97 11.00
CA SER A 80 3.98 9.55 10.94
C SER A 80 2.99 8.75 11.81
N GLN A 81 2.14 9.46 12.57
CA GLN A 81 1.05 8.87 13.38
C GLN A 81 -0.26 8.73 12.59
N SER A 82 -0.16 8.50 11.28
CA SER A 82 -1.29 8.29 10.38
C SER A 82 -1.66 6.82 10.21
N ALA A 83 -2.82 6.54 9.60
CA ALA A 83 -3.19 5.18 9.18
C ALA A 83 -2.13 4.54 8.24
N LEU A 84 -1.48 5.36 7.41
CA LEU A 84 -0.41 4.93 6.51
C LEU A 84 0.89 4.62 7.25
N GLY A 85 1.24 5.42 8.26
CA GLY A 85 2.36 5.16 9.16
C GLY A 85 2.19 3.85 9.94
N ALA A 86 1.00 3.62 10.49
CA ALA A 86 0.63 2.38 11.17
C ALA A 86 0.74 1.16 10.24
N TYR A 87 0.23 1.29 9.00
CA TYR A 87 0.40 0.25 7.97
C TYR A 87 1.88 -0.05 7.71
N PHE A 88 2.72 0.98 7.55
CA PHE A 88 4.14 0.81 7.22
C PHE A 88 4.92 0.16 8.37
N ARG A 89 4.70 0.60 9.62
CA ARG A 89 5.32 -0.01 10.82
C ARG A 89 4.96 -1.50 10.93
N ARG A 90 3.70 -1.85 10.70
CA ARG A 90 3.26 -3.26 10.69
C ARG A 90 3.92 -4.06 9.56
N MET A 91 4.08 -3.49 8.37
CA MET A 91 4.82 -4.17 7.31
C MET A 91 6.29 -4.38 7.68
N CYS A 92 6.94 -3.39 8.30
CA CYS A 92 8.31 -3.55 8.80
C CYS A 92 8.44 -4.65 9.86
N ALA A 93 7.42 -4.85 10.71
CA ALA A 93 7.41 -5.94 11.69
C ALA A 93 7.22 -7.33 11.04
N ARG A 94 6.57 -7.40 9.87
CA ARG A 94 6.26 -8.66 9.17
C ARG A 94 7.31 -9.08 8.15
N MET A 95 8.06 -8.13 7.56
CA MET A 95 8.98 -8.41 6.46
C MET A 95 10.17 -7.45 6.45
N ASP A 96 11.22 -7.84 5.71
CA ASP A 96 12.41 -7.01 5.51
C ASP A 96 12.08 -5.59 5.06
N LYS A 97 12.84 -4.62 5.56
CA LYS A 97 12.63 -3.17 5.29
C LYS A 97 12.43 -2.86 3.80
N PRO A 98 13.23 -3.38 2.84
CA PRO A 98 13.03 -3.07 1.42
C PRO A 98 11.70 -3.58 0.86
N LYS A 99 11.22 -4.74 1.35
CA LYS A 99 9.91 -5.29 0.98
C LYS A 99 8.78 -4.46 1.58
N ALA A 100 8.93 -4.02 2.83
CA ALA A 100 7.96 -3.16 3.51
C ALA A 100 7.81 -1.80 2.80
N VAL A 101 8.93 -1.18 2.39
CA VAL A 101 8.92 0.06 1.60
C VAL A 101 8.20 -0.16 0.28
N THR A 102 8.48 -1.24 -0.43
CA THR A 102 7.80 -1.55 -1.70
C THR A 102 6.29 -1.73 -1.51
N ALA A 103 5.87 -2.41 -0.44
CA ALA A 103 4.46 -2.58 -0.12
C ALA A 103 3.75 -1.27 0.21
N ALA A 104 4.37 -0.37 0.98
CA ALA A 104 3.84 0.96 1.26
C ALA A 104 3.82 1.84 0.01
N THR A 105 4.86 1.80 -0.82
CA THR A 105 4.91 2.48 -2.12
C THR A 105 3.76 2.04 -3.02
N HIS A 106 3.49 0.73 -3.09
CA HIS A 106 2.36 0.19 -3.83
C HIS A 106 1.01 0.68 -3.29
N LYS A 107 0.88 0.82 -1.95
CA LYS A 107 -0.33 1.38 -1.34
C LYS A 107 -0.50 2.86 -1.71
N LEU A 108 0.56 3.67 -1.66
CA LEU A 108 0.56 5.07 -2.08
C LEU A 108 0.19 5.21 -3.57
N ALA A 109 0.78 4.39 -4.44
CA ALA A 109 0.47 4.41 -5.87
C ALA A 109 -1.02 4.17 -6.15
N ARG A 110 -1.67 3.25 -5.41
CA ARG A 110 -3.11 3.03 -5.55
C ARG A 110 -3.94 4.21 -5.07
N LEU A 111 -3.53 4.87 -3.97
CA LEU A 111 -4.20 6.07 -3.47
C LEU A 111 -4.12 7.22 -4.47
N ILE A 112 -2.93 7.49 -5.00
CA ILE A 112 -2.73 8.53 -6.02
C ILE A 112 -3.59 8.25 -7.25
N TYR A 113 -3.60 7.00 -7.73
CA TYR A 113 -4.45 6.61 -8.86
C TYR A 113 -5.93 6.88 -8.56
N THR A 114 -6.43 6.46 -7.38
CA THR A 114 -7.84 6.69 -7.03
C THR A 114 -8.18 8.17 -6.90
N MET A 115 -7.29 8.98 -6.31
CA MET A 115 -7.50 10.43 -6.21
C MET A 115 -7.54 11.08 -7.59
N LEU A 116 -6.59 10.75 -8.47
CA LEU A 116 -6.55 11.32 -9.82
C LEU A 116 -7.69 10.85 -10.71
N THR A 117 -8.16 9.60 -10.57
CA THR A 117 -9.26 9.06 -11.38
C THR A 117 -10.63 9.52 -10.89
N LYS A 118 -10.85 9.57 -9.57
CA LYS A 118 -12.18 9.88 -9.00
C LYS A 118 -12.35 11.33 -8.57
N GLY A 119 -11.26 12.07 -8.42
CA GLY A 119 -11.31 13.43 -7.86
C GLY A 119 -11.61 13.47 -6.36
N GLU A 120 -11.57 12.34 -5.65
CA GLU A 120 -11.83 12.28 -4.21
C GLU A 120 -10.59 12.71 -3.43
N GLU A 121 -10.77 13.60 -2.46
CA GLU A 121 -9.70 14.01 -1.55
C GLU A 121 -9.35 12.89 -0.56
N TYR A 122 -8.06 12.77 -0.23
CA TYR A 122 -7.60 11.82 0.78
C TYR A 122 -7.94 12.35 2.18
N THR A 123 -8.69 11.57 2.94
CA THR A 123 -8.95 11.81 4.36
C THR A 123 -8.26 10.73 5.18
N ASP A 124 -7.31 11.10 6.03
CA ASP A 124 -6.74 10.16 6.99
C ASP A 124 -7.74 9.92 8.13
N GLN A 125 -8.11 8.66 8.33
CA GLN A 125 -8.98 8.26 9.44
C GLN A 125 -8.18 8.04 10.74
N GLY A 126 -6.85 8.20 10.69
CA GLY A 126 -5.95 8.11 11.83
C GLY A 126 -5.45 6.70 12.10
N GLN A 127 -4.43 6.62 12.95
CA GLN A 127 -3.79 5.36 13.33
C GLN A 127 -4.74 4.42 14.08
N ASP A 128 -5.48 4.92 15.06
CA ASP A 128 -6.33 4.10 15.94
C ASP A 128 -7.45 3.40 15.15
N TYR A 129 -8.14 4.15 14.28
CA TYR A 129 -9.16 3.59 13.39
C TYR A 129 -8.60 2.47 12.49
N TYR A 130 -7.38 2.66 11.99
CA TYR A 130 -6.72 1.66 11.15
C TYR A 130 -6.35 0.39 11.95
N GLU A 131 -5.90 0.55 13.20
CA GLU A 131 -5.57 -0.55 14.11
C GLU A 131 -6.82 -1.35 14.52
N GLU A 132 -7.92 -0.68 14.87
CA GLU A 132 -9.21 -1.30 15.19
C GLU A 132 -9.73 -2.14 14.02
N ARG A 133 -9.82 -1.56 12.82
CA ARG A 133 -10.29 -2.28 11.63
C ARG A 133 -9.38 -3.45 11.27
N TYR A 134 -8.08 -3.34 11.56
CA TYR A 134 -7.16 -4.46 11.41
C TYR A 134 -7.44 -5.56 12.43
N ARG A 135 -7.63 -5.21 13.70
CA ARG A 135 -7.99 -6.15 14.78
C ARG A 135 -9.27 -6.91 14.44
N GLU A 136 -10.31 -6.23 13.99
CA GLU A 136 -11.56 -6.85 13.51
C GLU A 136 -11.30 -7.87 12.38
N ARG A 137 -10.46 -7.51 11.41
CA ARG A 137 -10.13 -8.40 10.30
C ARG A 137 -9.37 -9.64 10.79
N VAL A 138 -8.45 -9.48 11.73
CA VAL A 138 -7.71 -10.61 12.34
C VAL A 138 -8.67 -11.52 13.09
N LEU A 139 -9.56 -10.97 13.93
CA LEU A 139 -10.57 -11.74 14.66
C LEU A 139 -11.49 -12.50 13.70
N ARG A 140 -11.96 -11.87 12.63
CA ARG A 140 -12.79 -12.52 11.60
C ARG A 140 -12.04 -13.66 10.91
N GLN A 141 -10.77 -13.47 10.57
CA GLN A 141 -9.96 -14.52 9.95
C GLN A 141 -9.68 -15.69 10.93
N LEU A 142 -9.46 -15.39 12.21
CA LEU A 142 -9.30 -16.41 13.25
C LEU A 142 -10.58 -17.21 13.43
N ALA A 143 -11.73 -16.55 13.51
CA ALA A 143 -13.03 -17.21 13.59
C ALA A 143 -13.27 -18.14 12.39
N GLN A 144 -13.04 -17.67 11.16
CA GLN A 144 -13.18 -18.49 9.95
C GLN A 144 -12.21 -19.69 9.92
N ARG A 145 -11.00 -19.54 10.46
CA ARG A 145 -10.03 -20.65 10.56
C ARG A 145 -10.45 -21.67 11.61
N ALA A 146 -10.95 -21.21 12.76
CA ALA A 146 -11.48 -22.07 13.80
C ALA A 146 -12.67 -22.89 13.28
N GLU A 147 -13.62 -22.25 12.60
CA GLU A 147 -14.78 -22.93 11.99
C GLU A 147 -14.36 -24.03 11.02
N LYS A 148 -13.36 -23.77 10.17
CA LYS A 148 -12.81 -24.79 9.26
C LYS A 148 -12.19 -26.00 9.98
N MET A 149 -11.77 -25.83 11.22
CA MET A 149 -11.21 -26.89 12.07
C MET A 149 -12.25 -27.48 13.03
N GLY A 150 -13.53 -27.09 12.91
CA GLY A 150 -14.60 -27.54 13.82
C GLY A 150 -14.54 -26.90 15.21
N MET A 151 -13.78 -25.82 15.38
CA MET A 151 -13.61 -25.09 16.64
C MET A 151 -14.39 -23.77 16.60
N LYS A 152 -14.78 -23.25 17.77
CA LYS A 152 -15.42 -21.93 17.91
C LYS A 152 -14.50 -20.97 18.65
N LEU A 153 -14.30 -19.78 18.11
CA LEU A 153 -13.54 -18.72 18.78
C LEU A 153 -14.37 -18.19 19.97
N VAL A 154 -13.84 -18.33 21.18
CA VAL A 154 -14.42 -17.78 22.43
C VAL A 154 -13.41 -16.81 23.02
N ALA A 155 -13.88 -15.65 23.49
CA ALA A 155 -13.03 -14.71 24.21
C ALA A 155 -12.68 -15.29 25.58
N SER A 156 -11.40 -15.33 25.94
CA SER A 156 -10.99 -15.69 27.29
C SER A 156 -11.31 -14.54 28.24
N GLU A 157 -11.90 -14.86 29.40
CA GLU A 157 -12.18 -13.87 30.46
C GLU A 157 -10.91 -13.41 31.19
N GLU A 158 -9.81 -14.15 31.04
CA GLU A 158 -8.50 -13.81 31.60
C GLU A 158 -7.61 -13.11 30.55
N PRO A 159 -7.06 -11.92 30.85
CA PRO A 159 -6.07 -11.27 29.99
C PRO A 159 -4.78 -12.09 29.98
N ALA A 160 -4.27 -12.39 28.78
CA ALA A 160 -2.96 -13.01 28.62
C ALA A 160 -1.89 -12.14 29.30
N CYS A 161 -1.14 -12.76 30.22
CA CYS A 161 -0.11 -12.15 31.07
C CYS A 161 1.11 -11.65 30.28
#